data_AF-A0A8S3JUS6-F1
#
_entry.id   AF-A0A8S3JUS6-F1
#
_cell.length_a   1.000
_cell.length_b   1.000
_cell.length_c   1.000
_cell.angle_alpha   90.00
_cell.angle_beta   90.00
_cell.angle_gamma   90.00
#
_symmetry.space_group_name_H-M   'P 1'
#
loop_
_entity.id
_entity.type
_entity.pdbx_description
1 polymer ?
#
loop_
_entity_poly.entity_id
_entity_poly.type
_entity_poly.pdbx_seq_one_letter_code
_entity_poly.pdbx_strand_id
1 'polypeptide(L)'
;MRRNYSDRVCLCLSVLLLFYIGWYVLTSSNFTVRFRRDSAEELAYKNAIKLSSPMMENRQICSVDETNLILLIISVSTHFLQRQSIRETWGSMSDMFGIHSQRLFVIGYRPGGNLHKELSNEAIHEQDLLYLTVDDHSVTLKELHAYRWLEQYCSTAVYIFKTEDDLFVNSILLHELVRELKTRPNDTKNRYLYNISLDSLF
;
A
#
# COMPACT_ATOMS: atom_id res chain seq x y z
N MET A 1 -49.48 -29.02 36.94
CA MET A 1 -49.65 -27.65 36.40
C MET A 1 -48.44 -26.71 36.59
N ARG A 2 -47.40 -27.02 37.40
CA ARG A 2 -46.24 -26.12 37.61
C ARG A 2 -45.19 -26.11 36.48
N ARG A 3 -45.09 -27.17 35.67
CA ARG A 3 -44.07 -27.33 34.60
C ARG A 3 -44.27 -26.33 33.45
N ASN A 4 -45.51 -26.20 32.95
CA ASN A 4 -45.88 -25.20 31.92
C ASN A 4 -45.70 -23.75 32.36
N TYR A 5 -45.75 -23.44 33.66
CA TYR A 5 -45.53 -22.08 34.16
C TYR A 5 -44.04 -21.74 34.13
N SER A 6 -43.19 -22.68 34.57
CA SER A 6 -41.72 -22.54 34.52
C SER A 6 -41.22 -22.38 33.08
N ASP A 7 -41.75 -23.16 32.14
CA ASP A 7 -41.32 -23.11 30.73
C ASP A 7 -41.72 -21.78 30.06
N ARG A 8 -42.91 -21.26 30.36
CA ARG A 8 -43.37 -19.94 29.87
C ARG A 8 -42.58 -18.79 30.46
N VAL A 9 -42.22 -18.87 31.74
CA VAL A 9 -41.37 -17.87 32.40
C VAL A 9 -39.97 -17.89 31.80
N CYS A 10 -39.40 -19.08 31.54
CA CYS A 10 -38.08 -19.21 30.91
C CYS A 10 -38.06 -18.67 29.48
N LEU A 11 -39.11 -18.93 28.68
CA LEU A 11 -39.26 -18.39 27.33
C LEU A 11 -39.40 -16.86 27.32
N CYS A 12 -40.15 -16.28 28.27
CA CYS A 12 -40.25 -14.83 28.40
C CYS A 12 -38.90 -14.20 28.79
N LEU A 13 -38.18 -14.80 29.74
CA LEU A 13 -36.88 -14.29 30.16
C LEU A 13 -35.84 -14.35 29.04
N SER A 14 -35.82 -15.42 28.24
CA SER A 14 -34.89 -15.53 27.10
C SER A 14 -35.21 -14.52 26.01
N VAL A 15 -36.50 -14.29 25.70
CA VAL A 15 -36.92 -13.27 24.73
C VAL A 15 -36.55 -11.87 25.21
N LEU A 16 -36.79 -11.54 26.48
CA LEU A 16 -36.39 -10.26 27.07
C LEU A 16 -34.87 -10.05 27.09
N LEU A 17 -34.10 -11.12 27.36
CA LEU A 17 -32.65 -11.06 27.33
C LEU A 17 -32.12 -10.83 25.90
N LEU A 18 -32.72 -11.46 24.89
CA LEU A 18 -32.37 -11.24 23.48
C LEU A 18 -32.72 -9.82 23.03
N PHE A 19 -33.86 -9.27 23.45
CA PHE A 19 -34.20 -7.87 23.20
C PHE A 19 -33.24 -6.90 23.91
N TYR A 20 -32.85 -7.19 25.15
CA TYR A 20 -31.88 -6.39 25.89
C TYR A 20 -30.48 -6.45 25.28
N ILE A 21 -30.02 -7.62 24.86
CA ILE A 21 -28.74 -7.77 24.13
C ILE A 21 -28.82 -7.07 22.78
N GLY A 22 -29.91 -7.23 22.03
CA GLY A 22 -30.10 -6.53 20.75
C GLY A 22 -30.13 -5.01 20.92
N TRP A 23 -30.86 -4.51 21.92
CA TRP A 23 -30.88 -3.10 22.29
C TRP A 23 -29.50 -2.61 22.72
N TYR A 24 -28.80 -3.35 23.59
CA TYR A 24 -27.47 -3.01 24.07
C TYR A 24 -26.46 -3.01 22.92
N VAL A 25 -26.51 -3.97 22.01
CA VAL A 25 -25.66 -4.02 20.81
C VAL A 25 -25.95 -2.85 19.87
N LEU A 26 -27.23 -2.50 19.65
CA LEU A 26 -27.65 -1.40 18.77
C LEU A 26 -27.41 0.00 19.39
N THR A 27 -27.43 0.11 20.72
CA THR A 27 -27.25 1.39 21.44
C THR A 27 -25.87 1.57 22.04
N SER A 28 -25.08 0.49 22.16
CA SER A 28 -23.69 0.59 22.58
C SER A 28 -22.90 1.33 21.51
N SER A 29 -22.24 2.40 21.92
CA SER A 29 -21.21 3.09 21.14
C SER A 29 -20.03 2.20 20.76
N ASN A 30 -19.96 0.98 21.30
CA ASN A 30 -18.81 0.07 21.19
C ASN A 30 -18.94 -0.97 20.08
N PHE A 31 -20.16 -1.29 19.59
CA PHE A 31 -20.34 -2.32 18.54
C PHE A 31 -20.30 -1.79 17.10
N THR A 32 -20.05 -0.49 16.92
CA THR A 32 -19.63 0.02 15.60
C THR A 32 -18.27 0.67 15.71
N VAL A 33 -17.21 -0.14 15.75
CA VAL A 33 -15.96 0.26 15.07
C VAL A 33 -16.25 0.18 13.57
N ARG A 34 -17.13 1.06 13.10
CA ARG A 34 -17.26 1.38 11.69
C ARG A 34 -16.10 2.32 11.45
N PHE A 35 -15.15 1.95 10.60
CA PHE A 35 -14.26 2.90 9.93
C PHE A 35 -15.16 3.90 9.17
N ARG A 36 -15.75 4.87 9.88
CA ARG A 36 -16.36 6.04 9.29
C ARG A 36 -15.16 6.91 8.93
N ARG A 37 -14.61 6.66 7.74
CA ARG A 37 -13.70 7.59 7.06
C ARG A 37 -14.36 8.96 7.14
N ASP A 38 -13.72 9.90 7.84
CA ASP A 38 -14.34 11.18 8.11
C ASP A 38 -14.54 11.91 6.77
N SER A 39 -15.68 12.56 6.55
CA SER A 39 -15.96 13.19 5.24
C SER A 39 -14.94 14.29 4.92
N ALA A 40 -14.39 14.91 5.97
CA ALA A 40 -13.29 15.86 5.90
C ALA A 40 -11.96 15.19 5.47
N GLU A 41 -11.63 14.01 5.99
CA GLU A 41 -10.43 13.25 5.59
C GLU A 41 -10.53 12.78 4.14
N GLU A 42 -11.71 12.31 3.72
CA GLU A 42 -11.92 11.91 2.32
C GLU A 42 -11.79 13.11 1.36
N LEU A 43 -12.31 14.27 1.77
CA LEU A 43 -12.15 15.50 0.99
C LEU A 43 -10.69 15.98 0.97
N ALA A 44 -9.99 15.92 2.10
CA ALA A 44 -8.57 16.25 2.19
C ALA A 44 -7.73 15.33 1.30
N TYR A 45 -8.00 14.02 1.32
CA TYR A 45 -7.40 13.03 0.44
C TYR A 45 -7.67 13.33 -1.05
N LYS A 46 -8.93 13.60 -1.41
CA LYS A 46 -9.30 13.95 -2.79
C LYS A 46 -8.62 15.24 -3.25
N ASN A 47 -8.54 16.24 -2.38
CA ASN A 47 -7.90 17.51 -2.68
C ASN A 47 -6.38 17.37 -2.82
N ALA A 48 -5.73 16.64 -1.91
CA ALA A 48 -4.29 16.38 -1.95
C ALA A 48 -3.89 15.77 -3.31
N ILE A 49 -4.62 14.73 -3.74
CA ILE A 49 -4.33 14.07 -5.01
C ILE A 49 -4.71 14.93 -6.22
N LYS A 50 -5.84 15.64 -6.17
CA LYS A 50 -6.25 16.52 -7.27
C LYS A 50 -5.23 17.63 -7.54
N LEU A 51 -4.51 18.07 -6.50
CA LEU A 51 -3.51 19.13 -6.62
C LEU A 51 -2.18 18.66 -7.21
N SER A 52 -1.95 17.34 -7.27
CA SER A 52 -0.66 16.77 -7.64
C SER A 52 -0.81 15.76 -8.79
N SER A 53 -0.95 16.26 -10.01
CA SER A 53 -0.96 15.39 -11.17
C SER A 53 0.43 14.78 -11.41
N PRO A 54 0.53 13.49 -11.75
CA PRO A 54 1.79 12.92 -12.20
C PRO A 54 2.21 13.59 -13.52
N MET A 55 3.48 13.99 -13.60
CA MET A 55 4.11 14.50 -14.82
C MET A 55 4.45 13.36 -15.77
N MET A 56 4.83 12.20 -15.21
CA MET A 56 5.10 10.98 -15.95
C MET A 56 4.70 9.77 -15.12
N GLU A 57 3.95 8.86 -15.74
CA GLU A 57 3.34 7.72 -15.06
C GLU A 57 3.96 6.37 -15.44
N ASN A 58 4.65 6.23 -16.57
CA ASN A 58 5.24 4.96 -17.01
C ASN A 58 4.30 3.74 -16.90
N ARG A 59 3.10 3.87 -17.47
CA ARG A 59 1.99 2.88 -17.39
C ARG A 59 2.37 1.48 -17.88
N GLN A 60 3.42 1.37 -18.68
CA GLN A 60 3.93 0.11 -19.24
C GLN A 60 4.59 -0.83 -18.21
N ILE A 61 4.97 -0.34 -17.02
CA ILE A 61 5.65 -1.17 -16.01
C ILE A 61 4.83 -2.41 -15.63
N CYS A 62 3.50 -2.29 -15.54
CA CYS A 62 2.60 -3.39 -15.23
C CYS A 62 1.77 -3.87 -16.43
N SER A 63 2.09 -3.47 -17.67
CA SER A 63 1.38 -3.96 -18.86
C SER A 63 1.72 -5.41 -19.21
N VAL A 64 2.72 -6.00 -18.54
CA VAL A 64 3.06 -7.41 -18.66
C VAL A 64 2.19 -8.19 -17.69
N ASP A 65 1.36 -9.10 -18.21
CA ASP A 65 0.37 -9.91 -17.47
C ASP A 65 0.97 -10.82 -16.37
N GLU A 66 2.29 -10.81 -16.18
CA GLU A 66 3.01 -11.72 -15.27
C GLU A 66 3.62 -11.04 -14.03
N THR A 67 3.50 -9.71 -13.86
CA THR A 67 4.11 -9.01 -12.71
C THR A 67 3.54 -9.49 -11.38
N ASN A 68 4.38 -10.14 -10.57
CA ASN A 68 3.98 -10.70 -9.27
C ASN A 68 4.37 -9.81 -8.09
N LEU A 69 5.47 -9.07 -8.23
CA LEU A 69 6.05 -8.23 -7.19
C LEU A 69 6.37 -6.84 -7.72
N ILE A 70 5.94 -5.79 -7.03
CA ILE A 70 6.42 -4.42 -7.28
C ILE A 70 7.41 -4.00 -6.19
N LEU A 71 8.63 -3.63 -6.60
CA LEU A 71 9.60 -2.93 -5.77
C LEU A 71 9.28 -1.43 -5.83
N LEU A 72 8.52 -0.96 -4.84
CA LEU A 72 8.11 0.44 -4.73
C LEU A 72 9.14 1.23 -3.93
N ILE A 73 9.91 2.07 -4.60
CA ILE A 73 11.07 2.75 -4.00
C ILE A 73 10.80 4.25 -3.93
N ILE A 74 10.70 4.78 -2.72
CA ILE A 74 10.58 6.23 -2.51
C ILE A 74 11.97 6.84 -2.60
N SER A 75 12.13 7.84 -3.48
CA SER A 75 13.42 8.50 -3.74
C SER A 75 13.22 10.01 -3.85
N VAL A 76 14.31 10.78 -3.78
CA VAL A 76 14.29 12.24 -4.00
C VAL A 76 14.95 12.64 -5.33
N SER A 77 14.54 13.76 -5.90
CA SER A 77 14.98 14.29 -7.19
C SER A 77 16.50 14.32 -7.37
N THR A 78 17.25 14.67 -6.31
CA THR A 78 18.72 14.76 -6.32
C THR A 78 19.41 13.38 -6.31
N HIS A 79 18.71 12.30 -5.96
CA HIS A 79 19.27 10.97 -5.73
C HIS A 79 19.41 10.11 -7.00
N PHE A 80 19.88 10.71 -8.10
CA PHE A 80 20.10 9.97 -9.35
C PHE A 80 21.05 8.77 -9.16
N LEU A 81 22.17 8.97 -8.45
CA LEU A 81 23.17 7.93 -8.25
C LEU A 81 22.68 6.79 -7.37
N GLN A 82 21.86 7.09 -6.35
CA GLN A 82 21.24 6.06 -5.50
C GLN A 82 20.30 5.21 -6.33
N ARG A 83 19.40 5.83 -7.11
CA ARG A 83 18.53 5.10 -8.04
C ARG A 83 19.34 4.25 -9.00
N GLN A 84 20.36 4.83 -9.63
CA GLN A 84 21.24 4.10 -10.56
C GLN A 84 21.92 2.90 -9.90
N SER A 85 22.45 3.07 -8.68
CA SER A 85 23.07 1.97 -7.94
C SER A 85 22.07 0.84 -7.67
N ILE A 86 20.80 1.15 -7.39
CA ILE A 86 19.75 0.15 -7.22
C ILE A 86 19.46 -0.55 -8.55
N ARG A 87 19.39 0.18 -9.68
CA ARG A 87 19.20 -0.41 -11.03
C ARG A 87 20.32 -1.37 -11.40
N GLU A 88 21.54 -1.09 -10.98
CA GLU A 88 22.74 -1.89 -11.26
C GLU A 88 22.99 -3.00 -10.23
N THR A 89 22.23 -3.04 -9.13
CA THR A 89 22.42 -4.01 -8.04
C THR A 89 21.12 -4.76 -7.72
N TRP A 90 20.61 -4.65 -6.50
CA TRP A 90 19.51 -5.48 -6.01
C TRP A 90 18.21 -5.23 -6.77
N GLY A 91 17.99 -4.03 -7.29
CA GLY A 91 16.80 -3.71 -8.08
C GLY A 91 16.81 -4.34 -9.47
N SER A 92 17.95 -4.85 -9.96
CA SER A 92 18.09 -5.40 -11.32
C SER A 92 17.55 -6.83 -11.46
N MET A 93 17.34 -7.53 -10.35
CA MET A 93 16.93 -8.94 -10.34
C MET A 93 15.41 -9.04 -10.52
N SER A 94 14.95 -9.04 -11.78
CA SER A 94 13.52 -9.05 -12.13
C SER A 94 12.88 -10.44 -12.08
N ASP A 95 13.61 -11.50 -12.45
CA ASP A 95 13.02 -12.82 -12.66
C ASP A 95 13.73 -13.88 -11.85
N MET A 96 13.13 -14.24 -10.73
CA MET A 96 13.70 -15.25 -9.86
C MET A 96 12.64 -16.22 -9.37
N PHE A 97 12.93 -17.50 -9.57
CA PHE A 97 12.14 -18.60 -9.03
C PHE A 97 10.63 -18.55 -9.36
N GLY A 98 10.30 -18.15 -10.58
CA GLY A 98 8.91 -18.02 -11.07
C GLY A 98 8.15 -16.83 -10.49
N ILE A 99 8.85 -15.86 -9.90
CA ILE A 99 8.32 -14.56 -9.49
C ILE A 99 8.94 -13.50 -10.41
N HIS A 100 8.09 -12.84 -11.19
CA HIS A 100 8.47 -11.66 -11.98
C HIS A 100 8.27 -10.41 -11.12
N SER A 101 9.30 -9.59 -11.00
CA SER A 101 9.29 -8.33 -10.27
C SER A 101 9.60 -7.15 -11.17
N GLN A 102 8.94 -6.04 -10.87
CA GLN A 102 9.15 -4.77 -11.54
C GLN A 102 9.46 -3.69 -10.50
N ARG A 103 10.27 -2.72 -10.89
CA ARG A 103 10.68 -1.61 -10.02
C ARG A 103 9.94 -0.34 -10.39
N LEU A 104 9.56 0.43 -9.38
CA LEU A 104 8.96 1.75 -9.54
C LEU A 104 9.60 2.73 -8.54
N PHE A 105 10.34 3.70 -9.04
CA PHE A 105 10.82 4.83 -8.26
C PHE A 105 9.75 5.93 -8.19
N VAL A 106 9.49 6.46 -7.01
CA VAL A 106 8.54 7.56 -6.81
C VAL A 106 9.29 8.81 -6.39
N ILE A 107 9.19 9.85 -7.22
CA ILE A 107 9.95 11.09 -7.05
C ILE A 107 8.99 12.27 -7.04
N GLY A 108 9.28 13.24 -6.18
CA GLY A 108 8.55 14.49 -6.11
C GLY A 108 9.39 15.61 -6.71
N TYR A 109 8.73 16.60 -7.26
CA TYR A 109 9.40 17.79 -7.74
C TYR A 109 8.49 19.01 -7.66
N ARG A 110 9.05 20.08 -7.10
CA ARG A 110 8.41 21.39 -7.11
C ARG A 110 8.71 22.13 -8.40
N PRO A 111 7.69 22.68 -9.09
CA PRO A 111 7.90 23.57 -10.23
C PRO A 111 8.88 24.71 -9.90
N GLY A 112 9.81 24.99 -10.82
CA GLY A 112 10.85 26.02 -10.64
C GLY A 112 12.16 25.53 -10.04
N GLY A 113 12.31 24.23 -9.74
CA GLY A 113 13.60 23.64 -9.43
C GLY A 113 14.54 23.55 -10.65
N ASN A 114 15.83 23.30 -10.39
CA ASN A 114 16.85 23.26 -11.43
C ASN A 114 16.98 21.87 -12.11
N LEU A 115 16.29 20.84 -11.60
CA LEU A 115 16.49 19.44 -12.00
C LEU A 115 15.41 18.88 -12.94
N HIS A 116 14.46 19.70 -13.41
CA HIS A 116 13.36 19.21 -14.24
C HIS A 116 13.84 18.50 -15.51
N LYS A 117 14.88 19.04 -16.16
CA LYS A 117 15.40 18.51 -17.42
C LYS A 117 16.07 17.16 -17.21
N GLU A 118 16.91 17.05 -16.18
CA GLU A 118 17.61 15.84 -15.79
C GLU A 118 16.61 14.73 -15.43
N LEU A 119 15.62 15.03 -14.60
CA LEU A 119 14.57 14.07 -14.22
C LEU A 119 13.72 13.64 -15.41
N SER A 120 13.38 14.56 -16.31
CA SER A 120 12.62 14.22 -17.52
C SER A 120 13.43 13.30 -18.42
N ASN A 121 14.73 13.54 -18.57
CA ASN A 121 15.62 12.67 -19.35
C ASN A 121 15.74 11.28 -18.70
N GLU A 122 15.95 11.22 -17.39
CA GLU A 122 15.97 9.96 -16.65
C GLU A 122 14.66 9.19 -16.82
N ALA A 123 13.52 9.86 -16.65
CA ALA A 123 12.21 9.21 -16.72
C ALA A 123 11.90 8.67 -18.13
N ILE A 124 12.37 9.35 -19.19
CA ILE A 124 12.28 8.87 -20.58
C ILE A 124 13.21 7.68 -20.82
N HIS A 125 14.42 7.69 -20.27
CA HIS A 125 15.45 6.68 -20.55
C HIS A 125 15.21 5.39 -19.76
N GLU A 126 14.95 5.51 -18.46
CA GLU A 126 14.88 4.38 -17.52
C GLU A 126 13.48 3.77 -17.45
N GLN A 127 12.45 4.55 -17.78
CA GLN A 127 11.05 4.09 -17.83
C GLN A 127 10.51 3.47 -16.53
N ASP A 128 11.17 3.73 -15.39
CA ASP A 128 10.86 3.19 -14.08
C ASP A 128 10.49 4.28 -13.04
N LEU A 129 10.19 5.50 -13.49
CA LEU A 129 9.84 6.64 -12.64
C LEU A 129 8.32 6.93 -12.62
N LEU A 130 7.77 7.10 -11.42
CA LEU A 130 6.56 7.88 -11.16
C LEU A 130 6.98 9.29 -10.72
N TYR A 131 6.89 10.23 -11.65
CA TYR A 131 7.36 11.60 -11.48
C TYR A 131 6.19 12.54 -11.14
N LEU A 132 6.18 13.10 -9.93
CA LEU A 132 5.03 13.80 -9.34
C LEU A 132 5.29 15.30 -9.11
N THR A 133 4.27 16.14 -9.31
CA THR A 133 4.33 17.57 -8.91
C THR A 133 4.03 17.78 -7.41
N VAL A 134 4.77 17.09 -6.55
CA VAL A 134 4.67 17.21 -5.08
C VAL A 134 5.99 17.72 -4.51
N ASP A 135 5.98 18.15 -3.26
CA ASP A 135 7.24 18.34 -2.52
C ASP A 135 7.99 17.00 -2.47
N ASP A 136 9.27 17.07 -2.83
CA ASP A 136 10.17 15.94 -2.87
C ASP A 136 10.42 15.33 -1.48
N HIS A 137 10.21 16.08 -0.40
CA HIS A 137 10.28 15.54 0.95
C HIS A 137 8.93 15.05 1.49
N SER A 138 7.83 15.20 0.74
CA SER A 138 6.51 14.74 1.16
C SER A 138 6.29 13.26 0.86
N VAL A 139 6.94 12.40 1.65
CA VAL A 139 6.86 10.93 1.54
C VAL A 139 5.41 10.43 1.54
N THR A 140 4.56 10.92 2.45
CA THR A 140 3.15 10.50 2.50
C THR A 140 2.39 10.76 1.20
N LEU A 141 2.63 11.91 0.56
CA LEU A 141 1.98 12.22 -0.73
C LEU A 141 2.52 11.31 -1.83
N LYS A 142 3.84 11.09 -1.88
CA LYS A 142 4.46 10.16 -2.84
C LYS A 142 3.85 8.77 -2.74
N GLU A 143 3.76 8.23 -1.53
CA GLU A 143 3.16 6.91 -1.29
C GLU A 143 1.71 6.85 -1.72
N LEU A 144 0.93 7.86 -1.36
CA LEU A 144 -0.49 7.95 -1.70
C LEU A 144 -0.70 7.93 -3.23
N HIS A 145 0.14 8.67 -3.96
CA HIS A 145 0.15 8.66 -5.42
C HIS A 145 0.55 7.32 -6.00
N ALA A 146 1.59 6.70 -5.44
CA ALA A 146 2.05 5.41 -5.90
C ALA A 146 1.01 4.32 -5.71
N TYR A 147 0.31 4.29 -4.57
CA TYR A 147 -0.77 3.33 -4.35
C TYR A 147 -1.95 3.54 -5.31
N ARG A 148 -2.31 4.80 -5.61
CA ARG A 148 -3.31 5.09 -6.65
C ARG A 148 -2.86 4.62 -8.03
N TRP A 149 -1.61 4.86 -8.37
CA TRP A 149 -1.02 4.41 -9.63
C TRP A 149 -1.06 2.88 -9.73
N LEU A 150 -0.71 2.17 -8.66
CA LEU A 150 -0.76 0.71 -8.57
C LEU A 150 -2.19 0.18 -8.73
N GLU A 151 -3.17 0.80 -8.05
CA GLU A 151 -4.59 0.44 -8.20
C GLU A 151 -5.08 0.62 -9.64
N GLN A 152 -4.62 1.67 -10.33
CA GLN A 152 -5.07 2.00 -11.67
C GLN A 152 -4.38 1.18 -12.78
N TYR A 153 -3.08 0.94 -12.66
CA TYR A 153 -2.25 0.39 -13.73
C TYR A 153 -1.67 -0.99 -13.44
N CYS A 154 -1.71 -1.42 -12.18
CA CYS A 154 -1.06 -2.64 -11.71
C CYS A 154 -2.02 -3.57 -10.97
N SER A 155 -3.21 -3.80 -11.54
CA SER A 155 -4.26 -4.61 -10.92
C SER A 155 -3.90 -6.09 -10.77
N THR A 156 -2.87 -6.56 -11.47
CA THR A 156 -2.37 -7.94 -11.46
C THR A 156 -1.26 -8.20 -10.44
N ALA A 157 -0.59 -7.14 -9.94
CA ALA A 157 0.48 -7.32 -8.95
C ALA A 157 -0.09 -7.82 -7.63
N VAL A 158 0.45 -8.94 -7.16
CA VAL A 158 -0.04 -9.64 -5.96
C VAL A 158 0.69 -9.13 -4.71
N TYR A 159 1.94 -8.68 -4.85
CA TYR A 159 2.77 -8.22 -3.75
C TYR A 159 3.43 -6.88 -4.08
N ILE A 160 3.55 -6.03 -3.06
CA ILE A 160 4.26 -4.75 -3.13
C ILE A 160 5.28 -4.77 -1.99
N PHE A 161 6.55 -4.58 -2.34
CA PHE A 161 7.63 -4.34 -1.39
C PHE A 161 8.01 -2.86 -1.45
N LYS A 162 7.62 -2.12 -0.41
CA LYS A 162 7.94 -0.69 -0.28
C LYS A 162 9.28 -0.51 0.44
N THR A 163 10.14 0.36 -0.07
CA THR A 163 11.42 0.75 0.54
C THR A 163 11.81 2.18 0.18
N GLU A 164 12.90 2.65 0.79
CA GLU A 164 13.60 3.90 0.47
C GLU A 164 14.83 3.62 -0.41
N ASP A 165 15.45 4.67 -0.96
CA ASP A 165 16.57 4.59 -1.90
C ASP A 165 17.96 4.49 -1.25
N ASP A 166 18.02 4.52 0.07
CA ASP A 166 19.23 4.38 0.88
C ASP A 166 19.35 3.01 1.58
N LEU A 167 18.39 2.11 1.32
CA LEU A 167 18.36 0.75 1.87
C LEU A 167 18.87 -0.29 0.86
N PHE A 168 19.54 -1.31 1.39
CA PHE A 168 19.89 -2.51 0.62
C PHE A 168 18.87 -3.62 0.86
N VAL A 169 18.45 -4.29 -0.22
CA VAL A 169 17.50 -5.40 -0.18
C VAL A 169 18.18 -6.65 -0.71
N ASN A 170 18.06 -7.77 0.02
CA ASN A 170 18.45 -9.07 -0.52
C ASN A 170 17.34 -9.59 -1.44
N SER A 171 17.47 -9.32 -2.74
CA SER A 171 16.46 -9.69 -3.74
C SER A 171 16.23 -11.20 -3.82
N ILE A 172 17.24 -12.03 -3.57
CA ILE A 172 17.10 -13.50 -3.57
C ILE A 172 16.11 -13.93 -2.48
N LEU A 173 16.34 -13.46 -1.25
CA LEU A 173 15.47 -13.76 -0.11
C LEU A 173 14.06 -13.19 -0.29
N LEU A 174 13.95 -11.98 -0.86
CA LEU A 174 12.66 -11.36 -1.14
C LEU A 174 11.82 -12.18 -2.13
N HIS A 175 12.43 -12.64 -3.24
CA HIS A 175 11.72 -13.47 -4.23
C HIS A 175 11.38 -14.86 -3.67
N GLU A 176 12.21 -15.40 -2.78
CA GLU A 176 11.90 -16.63 -2.06
C GLU A 176 10.71 -16.49 -1.12
N LEU A 177 10.69 -15.44 -0.31
CA LEU A 177 9.54 -15.11 0.53
C LEU A 177 8.26 -14.98 -0.30
N VAL A 178 8.30 -14.22 -1.40
CA VAL A 178 7.11 -14.02 -2.26
C VAL A 178 6.63 -15.33 -2.88
N ARG A 179 7.54 -16.21 -3.32
CA ARG A 179 7.17 -17.55 -3.80
C ARG A 179 6.46 -18.34 -2.72
N GLU A 180 6.99 -18.38 -1.52
CA GLU A 180 6.36 -19.10 -0.41
C GLU A 180 4.96 -18.54 -0.11
N LEU A 181 4.80 -17.22 -0.08
CA LEU A 181 3.51 -16.58 0.16
C LEU A 181 2.49 -16.90 -0.94
N LYS A 182 2.93 -17.00 -2.20
CA LYS A 182 2.09 -17.38 -3.36
C LYS A 182 1.59 -18.82 -3.28
N THR A 183 2.35 -19.74 -2.65
CA THR A 183 1.93 -21.15 -2.49
C THR A 183 0.85 -21.35 -1.41
N ARG A 184 0.60 -20.35 -0.54
CA ARG A 184 -0.38 -20.42 0.57
C ARG A 184 -1.38 -19.24 0.54
N PRO A 185 -2.14 -19.06 -0.55
CA PRO A 185 -2.93 -17.83 -0.79
C PRO A 185 -4.05 -17.59 0.23
N ASN A 186 -4.65 -18.65 0.78
CA ASN A 186 -5.71 -18.53 1.79
C ASN A 186 -5.22 -17.94 3.11
N ASP A 187 -3.93 -18.14 3.43
CA ASP A 187 -3.33 -17.62 4.65
C ASP A 187 -2.80 -16.21 4.45
N THR A 188 -2.42 -15.82 3.23
CA THR A 188 -1.60 -14.62 2.94
C THR A 188 -2.38 -13.45 2.34
N LYS A 189 -3.65 -13.66 1.94
CA LYS A 189 -4.52 -12.59 1.44
C LYS A 189 -4.66 -11.47 2.49
N ASN A 190 -4.42 -10.23 2.08
CA ASN A 190 -4.50 -9.02 2.91
C ASN A 190 -3.48 -8.93 4.07
N ARG A 191 -2.30 -9.53 3.94
CA ARG A 191 -1.21 -9.37 4.94
C ARG A 191 -0.32 -8.17 4.64
N TYR A 192 0.06 -7.47 5.69
CA TYR A 192 1.15 -6.50 5.69
C TYR A 192 2.29 -7.10 6.52
N LEU A 193 3.45 -7.28 5.89
CA LEU A 193 4.67 -7.66 6.58
C LEU A 193 5.51 -6.40 6.77
N TYR A 194 5.82 -6.07 8.00
CA TYR A 194 6.66 -4.92 8.34
C TYR A 194 7.41 -5.24 9.62
N ASN A 195 8.62 -4.68 9.74
CA ASN A 195 9.34 -4.74 11.00
C ASN A 195 8.70 -3.75 11.98
N ILE A 196 8.24 -4.23 13.13
CA ILE A 196 7.87 -3.38 14.26
C ILE A 196 9.07 -3.35 15.19
N SER A 197 9.96 -2.38 15.00
CA SER A 197 10.87 -2.03 16.08
C SER A 197 10.09 -1.17 17.08
N LEU A 198 9.81 -1.72 18.26
CA LEU A 198 9.24 -0.97 19.39
C LEU A 198 10.31 -0.09 20.09
N ASP A 199 11.54 -0.07 19.59
CA ASP A 199 12.68 0.60 20.26
C ASP A 199 12.68 2.12 20.10
N SER A 200 11.66 2.73 19.48
CA SER A 200 11.51 4.19 19.35
C SER A 200 10.37 4.79 20.20
N LEU A 201 9.83 4.03 21.17
CA LEU A 201 8.81 4.52 22.13
C LEU A 201 9.37 4.97 23.49
N PHE A 202 10.68 5.21 23.62
CA PHE A 202 11.29 5.82 24.81
C PHE A 202 12.33 6.87 24.44
#